data_AF-A0AB36PFZ5-F1
#
_entry.id   AF-A0AB36PFZ5-F1
#
_cell.length_a   1.000
_cell.length_b   1.000
_cell.length_c   1.000
_cell.angle_alpha   90.00
_cell.angle_beta   90.00
_cell.angle_gamma   90.00
#
_symmetry.space_group_name_H-M   'P 1'
#
loop_
_entity.id
_entity.type
_entity.pdbx_description
1 polymer ?
#
loop_
_entity_poly.entity_id
_entity_poly.type
_entity_poly.pdbx_seq_one_letter_code
_entity_poly.pdbx_strand_id
1 'polypeptide(L)' 'MVLPAHAGIVIYGTRIIYPAENKEVMVQLMNQGNRSSLLQAWIDDGDTSLPPEKIQVPFMLTPPVAKIGANSG' A
#
# COMPACT_ATOMS: atom_id res chain seq x y z
N MET A 1 -10.86 7.26 -28.65
CA MET A 1 -10.19 5.95 -28.50
C MET A 1 -9.54 5.95 -27.12
N VAL A 2 -9.82 4.96 -26.26
CA VAL A 2 -9.30 4.91 -24.87
C VAL A 2 -8.19 3.87 -24.82
N LEU A 3 -7.01 4.24 -24.30
CA LEU A 3 -5.89 3.32 -24.10
C LEU A 3 -6.05 2.60 -22.75
N PRO A 4 -5.77 1.29 -22.66
CA PRO A 4 -5.89 0.55 -21.40
C PRO A 4 -4.80 0.98 -20.40
N ALA A 5 -5.21 1.25 -19.16
CA ALA A 5 -4.29 1.41 -18.04
C ALA A 5 -3.91 0.03 -17.48
N HIS A 6 -2.64 -0.15 -17.12
CA HIS A 6 -2.12 -1.37 -16.49
C HIS A 6 -1.67 -1.05 -15.07
N ALA A 7 -2.17 -1.80 -14.08
CA ALA A 7 -1.71 -1.71 -12.71
C ALA A 7 -0.44 -2.57 -12.52
N GLY A 8 0.52 -2.07 -11.77
CA GLY A 8 1.78 -2.77 -11.47
C GLY A 8 1.87 -3.31 -10.05
N ILE A 9 1.27 -2.63 -9.07
CA ILE A 9 1.40 -3.02 -7.66
C ILE A 9 0.27 -3.98 -7.27
N VAL A 10 0.65 -5.15 -6.78
CA VAL A 10 -0.23 -6.15 -6.21
C VAL A 10 0.01 -6.20 -4.70
N ILE A 11 -1.04 -6.14 -3.91
CA ILE A 11 -1.00 -6.40 -2.47
C ILE A 11 -1.44 -7.86 -2.27
N TYR A 12 -0.67 -8.64 -1.52
CA TYR A 12 -1.02 -10.03 -1.26
C TYR A 12 -2.12 -10.10 -0.19
N GLY A 13 -3.34 -10.36 -0.67
CA GLY A 13 -4.54 -10.43 0.15
C GLY A 13 -5.44 -9.21 -0.02
N THR A 14 -6.70 -9.38 0.32
CA THR A 14 -7.72 -8.33 0.29
C THR A 14 -8.08 -7.81 1.67
N ARG A 15 -7.51 -8.43 2.71
CA ARG A 15 -7.70 -8.09 4.12
C ARG A 15 -6.46 -8.47 4.92
N ILE A 16 -6.06 -7.59 5.82
CA ILE A 16 -5.06 -7.86 6.84
C ILE A 16 -5.79 -7.98 8.18
N ILE A 17 -5.55 -9.08 8.90
CA ILE A 17 -6.02 -9.25 10.27
C ILE A 17 -4.86 -8.91 11.19
N TYR A 18 -5.07 -7.96 12.10
CA TYR A 18 -4.08 -7.55 13.09
C TYR A 18 -4.44 -8.19 14.45
N PRO A 19 -3.74 -9.24 14.90
CA PRO A 19 -3.95 -9.83 16.22
C PRO A 19 -3.52 -8.84 17.31
N ALA A 20 -4.32 -8.70 18.38
CA ALA A 20 -4.10 -7.68 19.41
C ALA A 20 -2.78 -7.88 20.18
N GLU A 21 -2.30 -9.11 20.24
CA GLU A 21 -1.05 -9.52 20.88
C GLU A 21 0.21 -9.18 20.04
N ASN A 22 0.04 -8.89 18.75
CA ASN A 22 1.15 -8.61 17.86
C ASN A 22 1.53 -7.12 17.89
N LYS A 23 2.85 -6.86 17.83
CA LYS A 23 3.39 -5.50 17.73
C LYS A 23 3.33 -4.92 16.32
N GLU A 24 3.29 -5.79 15.32
CA GLU A 24 3.22 -5.43 13.91
C GLU A 24 2.69 -6.62 13.09
N VAL A 25 2.25 -6.31 11.87
CA VAL A 25 1.93 -7.30 10.84
C VAL A 25 2.58 -6.87 9.53
N MET A 26 3.12 -7.84 8.80
CA MET A 26 3.75 -7.60 7.51
C MET A 26 2.71 -7.62 6.39
N VAL A 27 2.67 -6.56 5.60
CA VAL A 27 1.90 -6.51 4.35
C VAL A 27 2.84 -6.78 3.20
N GLN A 28 2.64 -7.89 2.50
CA GLN A 28 3.44 -8.24 1.34
C GLN A 28 2.84 -7.61 0.08
N LEU A 29 3.71 -7.14 -0.80
CA LEU A 29 3.35 -6.55 -2.07
C LEU A 29 4.33 -6.99 -3.17
N MET A 30 3.98 -6.73 -4.42
CA MET A 30 4.81 -7.01 -5.58
C MET A 30 4.53 -5.99 -6.67
N ASN A 31 5.58 -5.39 -7.21
CA ASN A 31 5.50 -4.65 -8.46
C ASN A 31 5.69 -5.61 -9.64
N GLN A 32 4.58 -6.05 -10.22
CA GLN A 32 4.53 -6.85 -11.46
C GLN A 32 4.66 -5.99 -12.73
N GLY A 33 4.86 -4.68 -12.57
CA GLY A 33 5.15 -3.78 -13.66
C GLY A 33 6.58 -3.95 -14.19
N ASN A 34 6.77 -3.61 -15.46
CA ASN A 34 8.07 -3.62 -16.13
C ASN A 34 8.95 -2.39 -15.82
N ARG A 35 8.52 -1.54 -14.87
CA ARG A 35 9.20 -0.30 -14.48
C ARG A 35 9.18 -0.17 -12.96
N SER A 36 10.18 0.51 -12.40
CA SER A 36 10.17 0.86 -10.99
C SER A 36 9.00 1.78 -10.64
N SER A 37 8.47 1.63 -9.43
CA SER A 37 7.37 2.44 -8.92
C SER A 37 7.76 3.10 -7.60
N LEU A 38 7.25 4.31 -7.38
CA LEU A 38 7.23 4.93 -6.07
C LEU A 38 5.88 4.62 -5.45
N LEU A 39 5.88 3.86 -4.36
CA LEU A 39 4.70 3.55 -3.58
C LEU A 39 4.58 4.52 -2.42
N GLN A 40 3.38 5.07 -2.21
CA GLN A 40 2.99 5.74 -0.99
C GLN A 40 1.79 4.99 -0.41
N ALA A 41 1.83 4.68 0.88
CA ALA A 41 0.77 3.93 1.56
C ALA A 41 0.37 4.61 2.87
N TRP A 42 -0.93 4.62 3.14
CA TRP A 42 -1.55 5.12 4.37
C TRP A 42 -2.74 4.24 4.75
N ILE A 43 -3.21 4.39 5.98
CA ILE A 43 -4.38 3.69 6.52
C ILE A 43 -5.41 4.78 6.86
N ASP A 44 -6.62 4.68 6.33
CA ASP A 44 -7.75 5.56 6.63
C ASP A 44 -8.85 4.82 7.45
N ASP A 45 -9.82 5.57 7.95
CA ASP A 45 -10.99 5.10 8.69
C ASP A 45 -12.27 5.04 7.84
N GLY A 46 -12.14 5.08 6.50
CA GLY A 46 -13.22 5.01 5.53
C GLY A 46 -13.53 6.33 4.81
N ASP A 47 -12.94 7.46 5.23
CA ASP A 47 -13.05 8.73 4.51
C ASP A 47 -11.89 8.91 3.50
N THR A 48 -12.15 8.57 2.24
CA THR A 48 -11.16 8.69 1.17
C THR A 48 -10.93 10.14 0.68
N SER A 49 -11.69 11.11 1.20
CA SER A 49 -11.56 12.53 0.81
C SER A 49 -10.46 13.27 1.58
N LEU A 50 -10.04 12.72 2.73
CA LEU A 50 -8.98 13.30 3.54
C LEU A 50 -7.60 13.02 2.95
N PRO A 51 -6.73 14.04 2.86
CA PRO A 51 -5.37 13.81 2.43
C PRO A 51 -4.61 13.04 3.55
N PRO A 52 -3.61 12.21 3.19
CA PRO A 52 -2.92 11.34 4.15
C PRO A 52 -2.40 12.04 5.41
N GLU A 53 -1.95 13.29 5.29
CA GLU A 53 -1.44 14.10 6.39
C GLU A 53 -2.48 14.53 7.43
N LYS A 54 -3.78 14.36 7.16
CA LYS A 54 -4.88 14.72 8.08
C LYS A 54 -5.56 13.52 8.72
N ILE A 55 -5.19 12.30 8.33
CA ILE A 55 -5.82 11.08 8.82
C ILE A 55 -5.39 10.80 10.26
N GLN A 56 -6.36 10.44 11.11
CA GLN A 56 -6.13 10.10 12.52
C GLN A 56 -6.62 8.68 12.79
N VAL A 57 -5.69 7.72 12.73
CA VAL A 57 -5.93 6.30 13.04
C VAL A 57 -4.87 5.78 14.02
N PRO A 58 -5.19 4.77 14.85
CA PRO A 58 -4.26 4.25 15.87
C PRO A 58 -3.21 3.27 15.29
N PHE A 59 -2.82 3.43 14.02
CA PHE A 59 -1.87 2.56 13.32
C PHE A 59 -0.82 3.39 12.58
N MET A 60 0.36 2.80 12.39
CA MET A 60 1.41 3.36 11.54
C MET A 60 1.87 2.32 10.51
N LEU A 61 2.24 2.79 9.32
CA LEU A 61 2.76 1.96 8.23
C LEU A 61 4.21 2.39 7.94
N THR A 62 5.12 1.41 7.94
CA THR A 62 6.55 1.65 7.70
C THR A 62 7.10 0.71 6.62
N PRO A 63 7.82 1.23 5.60
CA PRO A 63 7.97 2.66 5.26
C PRO A 63 6.70 3.22 4.59
N PRO A 64 6.32 4.48 4.86
CA PRO A 64 5.14 5.10 4.23
C PRO A 64 5.38 5.44 2.74
N VAL A 65 6.65 5.57 2.34
CA VAL A 65 7.08 5.77 0.95
C VAL A 65 8.23 4.83 0.64
N ALA A 66 8.12 4.06 -0.44
CA ALA A 66 9.16 3.13 -0.88
C ALA A 66 9.32 3.16 -2.40
N LYS A 67 10.57 3.06 -2.88
CA LYS A 67 10.84 2.75 -4.29
C LYS A 67 10.92 1.24 -4.45
N ILE A 68 10.13 0.70 -5.36
CA ILE A 68 10.07 -0.73 -5.66
C ILE A 68 10.60 -0.97 -7.07
N GLY A 69 11.51 -1.93 -7.21
CA GLY A 69 12.06 -2.35 -8.49
C GLY A 69 10.99 -2.90 -9.43
N ALA A 70 11.29 -2.99 -10.73
CA ALA A 70 10.45 -3.74 -11.65
C ALA A 70 10.51 -5.23 -11.28
N ASN A 71 9.38 -5.95 -11.34
CA ASN A 71 9.28 -7.38 -11.00
C ASN A 71 9.85 -7.71 -9.60
N SER A 72 9.63 -6.84 -8.62
CA SER A 72 10.20 -6.94 -7.27
C SER A 72 9.15 -6.55 -6.22
N GLY A 73 9.29 -7.06 -4.99
CA GLY A 73 8.36 -6.87 -3.89
C GLY A 73 9.06 -6.91 -2.55
#